data_AF-A0A957T6E6-F1
#
_entry.id   AF-A0A957T6E6-F1
#
_cell.length_a   1.000
_cell.length_b   1.000
_cell.length_c   1.000
_cell.angle_alpha   90.00
_cell.angle_beta   90.00
_cell.angle_gamma   90.00
#
_symmetry.space_group_name_H-M   'P 1'
#
loop_
_entity.id
_entity.type
_entity.pdbx_description
1 polymer ?
#
loop_
_entity_poly.entity_id
_entity_poly.type
_entity_poly.pdbx_seq_one_letter_code
_entity_poly.pdbx_strand_id
1 'polypeptide(L)'
;MPSRRFFIDYQNFDLLITRSDDGYSARVIGSPVGESAPVRFSLPATRDEVDALFLRGDEAAVQAFGARLFEAVFAAPVGSLLRRSLDAVTRSGAGLRIRLRLNDAPALADLPWEFLYAEDIGRFLALSDRSPVLRYVEQDEPIQPLSVSPPLTLLAVVCDPRGDFEPLNVEQEWTRLQQAVANAEAGHVLRLERLPTPSLSALQDRLRAGEIHLVHFIGHGFFDEETGEGGLVLLDDDGKGTLVSARRLAALVHDHEALRMVFLNACEGARGGRDLFGGVAQKLVQQGVPAVVGMQFEIGDRAAVALAQEFYESIAAGLPVDAAVAEARKAVYAAGDNRAWATPVLFSRSPHNRLFALPEGDARPVISTQPFEPETVLVQAGPFRMGRDDAGAASPEHEVTLPTFRLGKTPVTNAQYAEFLQRVRSQEEPRRAGWFLRRPPVDELDHPVVGISWDDAMAYCRWLSDSTGRSYRLPSEAEWEKAARHAPLEDLGRVEEWTLTVWGDDPTDPRFGYPFRADDGRNDPDAARWLPGLLRVTRGGSNHNTAEDLDVARRSASPPDSRVRWRGFRVALALEKEKPEK
;
A
#
# COMPACT_ATOMS: atom_id res chain seq x y z
N MET A 1 13.46 14.34 17.41
CA MET A 1 12.01 14.14 17.67
C MET A 1 11.60 12.95 16.83
N PRO A 2 10.89 11.95 17.40
CA PRO A 2 10.58 10.72 16.66
C PRO A 2 9.77 11.06 15.40
N SER A 3 10.20 10.49 14.28
CA SER A 3 9.55 10.60 12.98
C SER A 3 8.08 10.20 13.14
N ARG A 4 7.17 11.14 12.85
CA ARG A 4 5.74 10.88 12.89
C ARG A 4 5.42 9.82 11.84
N ARG A 5 5.28 8.56 12.27
CA ARG A 5 4.39 7.62 11.59
C ARG A 5 3.05 8.36 11.41
N PHE A 6 2.47 8.32 10.21
CA PHE A 6 1.12 8.85 9.96
C PHE A 6 0.10 7.94 10.65
N PHE A 7 0.16 7.87 11.98
CA PHE A 7 -0.85 7.18 12.76
C PHE A 7 -2.07 8.06 12.80
N ILE A 8 -3.14 7.59 12.16
CA ILE A 8 -4.46 8.16 12.37
C ILE A 8 -4.94 7.64 13.72
N ASP A 9 -4.99 8.53 14.71
CA ASP A 9 -5.71 8.26 15.94
C ASP A 9 -7.21 8.35 15.63
N TYR A 10 -7.96 7.34 16.07
CA TYR A 10 -9.40 7.27 15.85
C TYR A 10 -10.15 7.49 17.15
N GLN A 11 -11.22 8.27 17.06
CA GLN A 11 -12.30 8.22 18.04
C GLN A 11 -13.45 7.39 17.46
N ASN A 12 -14.22 6.71 18.30
CA ASN A 12 -15.27 5.80 17.87
C ASN A 12 -16.63 6.52 17.80
N PHE A 13 -17.42 6.17 16.78
CA PHE A 13 -18.84 6.43 16.65
C PHE A 13 -19.56 5.08 16.68
N ASP A 14 -20.12 4.72 17.83
CA ASP A 14 -20.79 3.45 18.09
C ASP A 14 -22.27 3.54 17.78
N LEU A 15 -22.66 2.95 16.65
CA LEU A 15 -24.04 2.87 16.20
C LEU A 15 -24.61 1.48 16.54
N LEU A 16 -25.49 1.43 17.53
CA LEU A 16 -26.28 0.25 17.87
C LEU A 16 -27.51 0.18 16.99
N ILE A 17 -27.70 -0.95 16.31
CA ILE A 17 -28.91 -1.23 15.54
C ILE A 17 -29.59 -2.48 16.11
N THR A 18 -30.86 -2.32 16.44
CA THR A 18 -31.71 -3.36 17.05
C THR A 18 -32.96 -3.58 16.22
N ARG A 19 -33.50 -4.80 16.25
CA ARG A 19 -34.82 -5.07 15.67
C ARG A 19 -35.92 -4.41 16.50
N SER A 20 -36.95 -3.91 15.82
CA SER A 20 -38.17 -3.35 16.43
C SER A 20 -39.40 -3.96 15.75
N ASP A 21 -40.59 -3.76 16.33
CA ASP A 21 -41.84 -4.39 15.86
C ASP A 21 -42.12 -4.16 14.36
N ASP A 22 -41.86 -2.94 13.86
CA ASP A 22 -42.14 -2.52 12.48
C ASP A 22 -40.87 -2.22 11.64
N GLY A 23 -39.71 -2.75 12.04
CA GLY A 23 -38.44 -2.52 11.33
C GLY A 23 -37.24 -2.55 12.24
N TYR A 24 -36.44 -1.48 12.24
CA TYR A 24 -35.21 -1.38 13.02
C TYR A 24 -35.13 -0.06 13.79
N SER A 25 -34.28 -0.04 14.81
CA SER A 25 -33.97 1.14 15.61
C SER A 25 -32.48 1.37 15.68
N ALA A 26 -32.02 2.55 15.28
CA ALA A 26 -30.63 2.99 15.34
C ALA A 26 -30.42 3.95 16.52
N ARG A 27 -29.37 3.75 17.31
CA ARG A 27 -29.01 4.61 18.44
C ARG A 27 -27.50 4.76 18.51
N VAL A 28 -27.02 5.98 18.74
CA VAL A 28 -25.62 6.21 19.08
C VAL A 28 -25.44 5.94 20.57
N ILE A 29 -24.63 4.95 20.91
CA ILE A 29 -24.32 4.56 22.29
C ILE A 29 -22.94 5.05 22.74
N GLY A 30 -22.17 5.66 21.84
CA GLY A 30 -20.89 6.29 22.14
C GLY A 30 -20.40 7.12 20.95
N SER A 31 -19.96 8.35 21.22
CA SER A 31 -19.33 9.21 20.22
C SER A 31 -18.48 10.30 20.91
N PRO A 32 -17.61 11.03 20.17
CA PRO A 32 -16.88 12.17 20.71
C PRO A 32 -17.76 13.26 21.35
N VAL A 33 -19.04 13.32 20.97
CA VAL A 33 -19.98 14.39 21.38
C VAL A 33 -21.19 13.86 22.14
N GLY A 34 -21.16 12.61 22.61
CA GLY A 34 -22.18 11.99 23.46
C GLY A 34 -22.97 10.85 22.82
N GLU A 35 -24.17 10.60 23.34
CA GLU A 35 -25.09 9.56 22.87
C GLU A 35 -26.34 10.18 22.20
N SER A 36 -27.17 9.33 21.58
CA SER A 36 -28.45 9.75 21.02
C SER A 36 -29.62 8.96 21.62
N ALA A 37 -30.83 9.53 21.49
CA ALA A 37 -32.06 8.74 21.56
C ALA A 37 -32.16 7.81 20.33
N PRO A 38 -32.89 6.69 20.41
CA PRO A 38 -33.11 5.81 19.27
C PRO A 38 -33.98 6.48 18.18
N VAL A 39 -33.69 6.18 16.92
CA VAL A 39 -34.51 6.53 15.75
C VAL A 39 -34.97 5.27 15.04
N ARG A 40 -36.27 5.18 14.72
CA ARG A 40 -36.83 4.05 13.98
C ARG A 40 -36.63 4.25 12.50
N PHE A 41 -36.34 3.16 11.79
CA PHE A 41 -36.20 3.17 10.34
C PHE A 41 -36.60 1.82 9.73
N SER A 42 -36.95 1.87 8.45
CA SER A 42 -37.16 0.71 7.59
C SER A 42 -36.06 0.66 6.54
N LEU A 43 -35.78 -0.53 6.00
CA LEU A 43 -34.75 -0.65 4.97
C LEU A 43 -35.19 0.08 3.69
N PRO A 44 -34.28 0.84 3.05
CA PRO A 44 -34.60 1.61 1.84
C PRO A 44 -34.64 0.77 0.57
N ALA A 45 -34.43 -0.55 0.69
CA ALA A 45 -34.41 -1.49 -0.41
C ALA A 45 -34.71 -2.92 0.05
N THR A 46 -35.23 -3.75 -0.87
CA THR A 46 -35.35 -5.20 -0.72
C THR A 46 -34.02 -5.91 -1.00
N ARG A 47 -33.93 -7.20 -0.66
CA ARG A 47 -32.74 -8.03 -0.96
C ARG A 47 -32.44 -8.05 -2.47
N ASP A 48 -33.47 -8.25 -3.28
CA ASP A 48 -33.39 -8.30 -4.74
C ASP A 48 -32.89 -6.98 -5.35
N GLU A 49 -33.27 -5.84 -4.78
CA GLU A 49 -32.80 -4.53 -5.24
C GLU A 49 -31.30 -4.34 -4.96
N VAL A 50 -30.84 -4.80 -3.80
CA VAL A 50 -29.40 -4.78 -3.48
C VAL A 50 -28.66 -5.77 -4.38
N ASP A 51 -29.23 -6.94 -4.71
CA ASP A 51 -28.63 -7.88 -5.68
C ASP A 51 -28.49 -7.24 -7.07
N ALA A 52 -29.55 -6.61 -7.56
CA ALA A 52 -29.53 -5.91 -8.84
C ALA A 52 -28.50 -4.77 -8.86
N LEU A 53 -28.33 -4.05 -7.75
CA LEU A 53 -27.33 -2.97 -7.61
C LEU A 53 -25.89 -3.50 -7.79
N PHE A 54 -25.57 -4.65 -7.21
CA PHE A 54 -24.22 -5.23 -7.37
C PHE A 54 -24.00 -5.91 -8.71
N LEU A 55 -25.04 -6.44 -9.35
CA LEU A 55 -24.91 -7.08 -10.65
C LEU A 55 -24.83 -6.05 -11.79
N ARG A 56 -25.61 -4.97 -11.72
CA ARG A 56 -25.84 -4.06 -12.84
C ARG A 56 -25.82 -2.57 -12.47
N GLY A 57 -25.60 -2.21 -11.21
CA GLY A 57 -25.59 -0.82 -10.76
C GLY A 57 -24.37 -0.06 -11.29
N ASP A 58 -24.63 1.12 -11.85
CA ASP A 58 -23.60 2.11 -12.11
C ASP A 58 -23.33 2.95 -10.84
N GLU A 59 -22.36 3.86 -10.93
CA GLU A 59 -21.96 4.71 -9.80
C GLU A 59 -23.12 5.58 -9.29
N ALA A 60 -23.96 6.10 -10.19
CA ALA A 60 -25.11 6.91 -9.83
C ALA A 60 -26.16 6.10 -9.04
N ALA A 61 -26.41 4.85 -9.44
CA ALA A 61 -27.29 3.94 -8.71
C ALA A 61 -26.72 3.59 -7.33
N VAL A 62 -25.41 3.34 -7.24
CA VAL A 62 -24.71 3.06 -5.97
C VAL A 62 -24.81 4.26 -5.04
N GLN A 63 -24.54 5.47 -5.54
CA GLN A 63 -24.67 6.71 -4.79
C GLN A 63 -26.10 6.95 -4.32
N ALA A 64 -27.10 6.77 -5.19
CA ALA A 64 -28.51 6.97 -4.86
C ALA A 64 -29.00 5.97 -3.81
N PHE A 65 -28.59 4.70 -3.91
CA PHE A 65 -28.85 3.71 -2.86
C PHE A 65 -28.19 4.12 -1.54
N GLY A 66 -26.91 4.50 -1.61
CA GLY A 66 -26.12 4.96 -0.47
C GLY A 66 -26.74 6.13 0.28
N ALA A 67 -27.26 7.10 -0.45
CA ALA A 67 -27.96 8.27 0.10
C ALA A 67 -29.24 7.84 0.83
N ARG A 68 -30.09 7.00 0.22
CA ARG A 68 -31.30 6.49 0.89
C ARG A 68 -30.99 5.68 2.15
N LEU A 69 -29.93 4.87 2.12
CA LEU A 69 -29.47 4.13 3.31
C LEU A 69 -28.97 5.06 4.41
N PHE A 70 -28.21 6.10 4.03
CA PHE A 70 -27.77 7.11 4.97
C PHE A 70 -28.96 7.86 5.59
N GLU A 71 -29.91 8.34 4.79
CA GLU A 71 -31.10 9.05 5.28
C GLU A 71 -31.95 8.21 6.23
N ALA A 72 -32.16 6.92 5.91
CA ALA A 72 -32.94 6.02 6.74
C ALA A 72 -32.31 5.85 8.13
N VAL A 73 -30.99 5.64 8.20
CA VAL A 73 -30.30 5.26 9.44
C VAL A 73 -29.80 6.47 10.24
N PHE A 74 -29.38 7.52 9.54
CA PHE A 74 -28.81 8.73 10.12
C PHE A 74 -29.80 9.91 10.16
N ALA A 75 -31.11 9.64 10.19
CA ALA A 75 -32.10 10.65 10.54
C ALA A 75 -31.79 11.26 11.92
N ALA A 76 -32.23 12.50 12.16
CA ALA A 76 -32.02 13.16 13.44
C ALA A 76 -32.67 12.33 14.58
N PRO A 77 -31.99 12.13 15.72
CA PRO A 77 -30.76 12.81 16.16
C PRO A 77 -29.43 12.16 15.71
N VAL A 78 -29.44 10.96 15.12
CA VAL A 78 -28.23 10.17 14.82
C VAL A 78 -27.29 10.90 13.86
N GLY A 79 -27.78 11.38 12.71
CA GLY A 79 -26.95 12.09 11.73
C GLY A 79 -26.44 13.44 12.23
N SER A 80 -27.21 14.14 13.06
CA SER A 80 -26.73 15.36 13.73
C SER A 80 -25.55 15.07 14.65
N LEU A 81 -25.55 13.91 15.32
CA LEU A 81 -24.43 13.47 16.16
C LEU A 81 -23.21 13.09 15.31
N LEU A 82 -23.42 12.38 14.19
CA LEU A 82 -22.35 12.00 13.26
C LEU A 82 -21.62 13.24 12.75
N ARG A 83 -22.35 14.24 12.25
CA ARG A 83 -21.79 15.50 11.75
C ARG A 83 -20.93 16.21 12.80
N ARG A 84 -21.47 16.42 14.00
CA ARG A 84 -20.73 17.06 15.10
C ARG A 84 -19.49 16.25 15.52
N SER A 85 -19.56 14.92 15.43
CA SER A 85 -18.42 14.04 15.69
C SER A 85 -17.33 14.17 14.63
N LEU A 86 -17.71 14.21 13.34
CA LEU A 86 -16.79 14.44 12.23
C LEU A 86 -16.10 15.82 12.36
N ASP A 87 -16.85 16.86 12.72
CA ASP A 87 -16.29 18.20 12.97
C ASP A 87 -15.36 18.23 14.20
N ALA A 88 -15.67 17.46 15.23
CA ALA A 88 -14.84 17.35 16.42
C ALA A 88 -13.48 16.71 16.12
N VAL A 89 -13.48 15.56 15.42
CA VAL A 89 -12.22 14.84 15.12
C VAL A 89 -11.38 15.56 14.06
N THR A 90 -12.02 16.22 13.09
CA THR A 90 -11.31 17.02 12.06
C THR A 90 -10.47 18.11 12.72
N ARG A 91 -11.01 18.80 13.73
CA ARG A 91 -10.29 19.84 14.48
C ARG A 91 -9.08 19.31 15.27
N SER A 92 -9.14 18.07 15.73
CA SER A 92 -8.02 17.44 16.45
C SER A 92 -7.06 16.66 15.53
N GLY A 93 -7.32 16.62 14.22
CA GLY A 93 -6.54 15.82 13.26
C GLY A 93 -6.76 14.31 13.35
N ALA A 94 -7.74 13.86 14.13
CA ALA A 94 -8.10 12.46 14.33
C ALA A 94 -9.08 11.97 13.24
N GLY A 95 -9.22 10.65 13.10
CA GLY A 95 -10.30 10.01 12.33
C GLY A 95 -11.52 9.68 13.19
N LEU A 96 -12.66 9.43 12.55
CA LEU A 96 -13.88 8.95 13.20
C LEU A 96 -14.21 7.53 12.72
N ARG A 97 -13.98 6.53 13.56
CA ARG A 97 -14.31 5.13 13.24
C ARG A 97 -15.77 4.87 13.48
N ILE A 98 -16.51 4.49 12.43
CA ILE A 98 -17.93 4.18 12.51
C ILE A 98 -18.09 2.68 12.76
N ARG A 99 -18.50 2.33 13.99
CA ARG A 99 -18.68 0.95 14.45
C ARG A 99 -20.17 0.59 14.42
N LEU A 100 -20.53 -0.29 13.51
CA LEU A 100 -21.88 -0.84 13.40
C LEU A 100 -22.02 -2.04 14.32
N ARG A 101 -22.86 -1.93 15.35
CA ARG A 101 -23.15 -3.00 16.30
C ARG A 101 -24.48 -3.63 15.91
N LEU A 102 -24.39 -4.80 15.28
CA LEU A 102 -25.51 -5.48 14.62
C LEU A 102 -25.91 -6.79 15.32
N ASN A 103 -25.46 -7.02 16.56
CA ASN A 103 -25.73 -8.28 17.29
C ASN A 103 -27.23 -8.59 17.41
N ASP A 104 -28.06 -7.58 17.60
CA ASP A 104 -29.53 -7.69 17.71
C ASP A 104 -30.26 -7.56 16.37
N ALA A 105 -29.52 -7.42 15.28
CA ALA A 105 -30.02 -7.32 13.91
C ALA A 105 -29.06 -7.99 12.91
N PRO A 106 -28.73 -9.29 13.07
CA PRO A 106 -27.70 -9.96 12.27
C PRO A 106 -28.02 -9.99 10.77
N ALA A 107 -29.31 -10.00 10.40
CA ALA A 107 -29.77 -9.89 9.01
C ALA A 107 -29.32 -8.60 8.30
N LEU A 108 -28.89 -7.57 9.05
CA LEU A 108 -28.36 -6.34 8.50
C LEU A 108 -26.86 -6.39 8.20
N ALA A 109 -26.14 -7.42 8.65
CA ALA A 109 -24.71 -7.55 8.40
C ALA A 109 -24.40 -7.62 6.89
N ASP A 110 -25.33 -8.20 6.12
CA ASP A 110 -25.28 -8.38 4.67
C ASP A 110 -25.45 -7.09 3.87
N LEU A 111 -26.01 -6.04 4.47
CA LEU A 111 -26.19 -4.79 3.74
C LEU A 111 -24.83 -4.17 3.42
N PRO A 112 -24.68 -3.54 2.24
CA PRO A 112 -23.46 -2.88 1.83
C PRO A 112 -23.36 -1.50 2.50
N TRP A 113 -23.12 -1.51 3.81
CA TRP A 113 -22.92 -0.31 4.63
C TRP A 113 -21.78 0.57 4.11
N GLU A 114 -20.88 -0.02 3.34
CA GLU A 114 -19.82 0.63 2.58
C GLU A 114 -20.34 1.70 1.62
N PHE A 115 -21.54 1.52 1.08
CA PHE A 115 -22.17 2.49 0.19
C PHE A 115 -22.80 3.68 0.91
N LEU A 116 -22.76 3.77 2.25
CA LEU A 116 -23.26 4.95 2.97
C LEU A 116 -22.69 6.25 2.36
N TYR A 117 -23.56 7.02 1.72
CA TYR A 117 -23.22 8.25 1.02
C TYR A 117 -23.82 9.44 1.78
N ALA A 118 -22.96 10.32 2.26
CA ALA A 118 -23.36 11.50 3.00
C ALA A 118 -23.46 12.69 2.03
N GLU A 119 -24.67 13.02 1.58
CA GLU A 119 -24.92 14.05 0.56
C GLU A 119 -24.44 15.44 0.98
N ASP A 120 -24.52 15.76 2.28
CA ASP A 120 -24.11 17.04 2.85
C ASP A 120 -22.61 17.33 2.71
N ILE A 121 -21.79 16.27 2.64
CA ILE A 121 -20.34 16.36 2.42
C ILE A 121 -19.89 15.75 1.08
N GLY A 122 -20.84 15.30 0.26
CA GLY A 122 -20.64 14.85 -1.12
C GLY A 122 -19.73 13.63 -1.29
N ARG A 123 -19.72 12.68 -0.33
CA ARG A 123 -18.83 11.50 -0.41
C ARG A 123 -19.37 10.24 0.28
N PHE A 124 -18.87 9.09 -0.16
CA PHE A 124 -19.00 7.82 0.55
C PHE A 124 -18.17 7.85 1.83
N LEU A 125 -18.75 7.41 2.96
CA LEU A 125 -18.04 7.38 4.24
C LEU A 125 -16.90 6.36 4.24
N ALA A 126 -17.12 5.20 3.61
CA ALA A 126 -16.18 4.08 3.61
C ALA A 126 -15.02 4.22 2.62
N LEU A 127 -15.09 5.17 1.66
CA LEU A 127 -13.97 5.57 0.79
C LEU A 127 -13.11 6.67 1.45
N SER A 128 -12.87 6.53 2.75
CA SER A 128 -11.97 7.41 3.49
C SER A 128 -11.37 6.65 4.67
N ASP A 129 -10.05 6.68 4.75
CA ASP A 129 -9.26 6.29 5.91
C ASP A 129 -9.56 7.18 7.14
N ARG A 130 -10.19 8.34 6.96
CA ARG A 130 -10.61 9.21 8.08
C ARG A 130 -11.97 8.84 8.66
N SER A 131 -12.77 8.03 7.95
CA SER A 131 -14.09 7.60 8.41
C SER A 131 -14.40 6.12 8.12
N PRO A 132 -13.53 5.18 8.54
CA PRO A 132 -13.72 3.77 8.24
C PRO A 132 -15.01 3.24 8.86
N VAL A 133 -15.72 2.41 8.09
CA VAL A 133 -16.96 1.75 8.48
C VAL A 133 -16.67 0.25 8.66
N LEU A 134 -17.07 -0.31 9.81
CA LEU A 134 -16.92 -1.73 10.10
C LEU A 134 -18.09 -2.28 10.93
N ARG A 135 -18.27 -3.60 10.88
CA ARG A 135 -19.12 -4.34 11.81
C ARG A 135 -18.31 -4.65 13.08
N TYR A 136 -18.77 -4.18 14.23
CA TYR A 136 -18.08 -4.34 15.52
C TYR A 136 -18.82 -5.31 16.43
N VAL A 137 -18.10 -6.33 16.92
CA VAL A 137 -18.59 -7.31 17.88
C VAL A 137 -17.97 -7.00 19.23
N GLU A 138 -18.77 -6.48 20.16
CA GLU A 138 -18.33 -6.26 21.54
C GLU A 138 -18.28 -7.59 22.31
N GLN A 139 -17.22 -7.75 23.11
CA GLN A 139 -17.05 -8.85 24.05
C GLN A 139 -16.37 -8.35 25.32
N ASP A 140 -16.59 -9.05 26.44
CA ASP A 140 -16.14 -8.63 27.77
C ASP A 140 -14.62 -8.47 27.88
N GLU A 141 -13.86 -9.31 27.17
CA GLU A 141 -12.40 -9.24 27.15
C GLU A 141 -11.90 -8.49 25.90
N PRO A 142 -11.31 -7.29 26.07
CA PRO A 142 -10.77 -6.51 24.97
C PRO A 142 -9.46 -7.13 24.47
N ILE A 143 -9.36 -7.31 23.15
CA ILE A 143 -8.12 -7.76 22.52
C ILE A 143 -7.07 -6.64 22.54
N GLN A 144 -5.90 -6.93 23.08
CA GLN A 144 -4.72 -6.08 23.00
C GLN A 144 -3.93 -6.34 21.70
N PRO A 145 -3.24 -5.33 21.14
CA PRO A 145 -2.32 -5.55 20.02
C PRO A 145 -1.22 -6.55 20.40
N LEU A 146 -0.87 -7.46 19.50
CA LEU A 146 0.23 -8.39 19.71
C LEU A 146 1.56 -7.68 19.52
N SER A 147 2.40 -7.64 20.55
CA SER A 147 3.80 -7.27 20.40
C SER A 147 4.54 -8.38 19.66
N VAL A 148 5.02 -8.09 18.45
CA VAL A 148 5.67 -9.06 17.58
C VAL A 148 6.84 -8.40 16.85
N SER A 149 7.98 -9.08 16.82
CA SER A 149 9.10 -8.67 15.98
C SER A 149 8.88 -9.20 14.56
N PRO A 150 8.96 -8.36 13.52
CA PRO A 150 8.85 -8.84 12.14
C PRO A 150 9.83 -9.99 11.81
N PRO A 151 9.47 -10.87 10.85
CA PRO A 151 8.29 -10.78 9.98
C PRO A 151 7.00 -11.34 10.59
N LEU A 152 5.88 -10.67 10.30
CA LEU A 152 4.53 -11.21 10.47
C LEU A 152 4.34 -12.39 9.50
N THR A 153 3.95 -13.54 10.02
CA THR A 153 3.72 -14.74 9.20
C THR A 153 2.30 -14.77 8.66
N LEU A 154 2.18 -14.70 7.33
CA LEU A 154 0.94 -14.79 6.55
C LEU A 154 0.83 -16.18 5.93
N LEU A 155 -0.14 -16.97 6.40
CA LEU A 155 -0.43 -18.29 5.84
C LEU A 155 -1.50 -18.18 4.74
N ALA A 156 -1.13 -18.47 3.51
CA ALA A 156 -2.06 -18.61 2.39
C ALA A 156 -2.63 -20.03 2.34
N VAL A 157 -3.96 -20.13 2.30
CA VAL A 157 -4.72 -21.37 2.11
C VAL A 157 -5.49 -21.24 0.81
N VAL A 158 -4.94 -21.79 -0.28
CA VAL A 158 -5.55 -21.74 -1.61
C VAL A 158 -6.16 -23.10 -1.92
N CYS A 159 -7.49 -23.18 -2.01
CA CYS A 159 -8.22 -24.44 -2.13
C CYS A 159 -9.05 -24.49 -3.42
N ASP A 160 -8.72 -25.46 -4.28
CA ASP A 160 -9.51 -25.86 -5.45
C ASP A 160 -10.10 -27.27 -5.21
N PRO A 161 -11.28 -27.36 -4.57
CA PRO A 161 -11.97 -28.62 -4.36
C PRO A 161 -12.54 -29.10 -5.70
N ARG A 162 -11.74 -29.84 -6.48
CA ARG A 162 -12.17 -30.44 -7.76
C ARG A 162 -13.53 -31.15 -7.61
N GLY A 163 -14.45 -30.93 -8.54
CA GLY A 163 -15.77 -31.58 -8.54
C GLY A 163 -16.91 -30.63 -8.88
N ASP A 164 -17.88 -30.49 -7.98
CA ASP A 164 -19.10 -29.68 -8.15
C ASP A 164 -18.89 -28.16 -8.00
N PHE A 165 -17.65 -27.74 -7.78
CA PHE A 165 -17.25 -26.34 -7.60
C PHE A 165 -16.57 -25.82 -8.87
N GLU A 166 -16.69 -24.51 -9.12
CA GLU A 166 -15.98 -23.88 -10.21
C GLU A 166 -14.46 -23.98 -9.99
N PRO A 167 -13.70 -24.32 -11.05
CA PRO A 167 -12.28 -24.58 -10.94
C PRO A 167 -11.51 -23.29 -10.64
N LEU A 168 -10.75 -23.31 -9.55
CA LEU A 168 -9.87 -22.20 -9.19
C LEU A 168 -8.47 -22.44 -9.76
N ASN A 169 -7.89 -21.44 -10.44
CA ASN A 169 -6.50 -21.52 -10.89
C ASN A 169 -5.54 -21.24 -9.73
N VAL A 170 -5.29 -22.28 -8.93
CA VAL A 170 -4.48 -22.23 -7.70
C VAL A 170 -3.13 -21.53 -7.91
N GLU A 171 -2.41 -21.81 -9.00
CA GLU A 171 -1.09 -21.21 -9.25
C GLU A 171 -1.18 -19.73 -9.63
N GLN A 172 -2.24 -19.34 -10.33
CA GLN A 172 -2.49 -17.94 -10.64
C GLN A 172 -2.86 -17.14 -9.39
N GLU A 173 -3.73 -17.68 -8.53
CA GLU A 173 -4.06 -17.05 -7.25
C GLU A 173 -2.85 -16.92 -6.33
N TRP A 174 -2.03 -17.96 -6.27
CA TRP A 174 -0.77 -17.94 -5.54
C TRP A 174 0.18 -16.86 -6.07
N THR A 175 0.36 -16.78 -7.40
CA THR A 175 1.21 -15.76 -8.04
C THR A 175 0.71 -14.34 -7.76
N ARG A 176 -0.60 -14.11 -7.83
CA ARG A 176 -1.20 -12.81 -7.51
C ARG A 176 -0.96 -12.41 -6.05
N LEU A 177 -1.11 -13.35 -5.12
CA LEU A 177 -0.86 -13.07 -3.71
C LEU A 177 0.63 -12.80 -3.45
N GLN A 178 1.55 -13.54 -4.08
CA GLN A 178 2.98 -13.26 -4.01
C GLN A 178 3.32 -11.85 -4.51
N GLN A 179 2.73 -11.43 -5.64
CA GLN A 179 2.89 -10.08 -6.17
C GLN A 179 2.36 -9.02 -5.19
N ALA A 180 1.19 -9.25 -4.61
CA ALA A 180 0.55 -8.32 -3.67
C ALA A 180 1.40 -8.09 -2.40
N VAL A 181 2.15 -9.08 -1.93
CA VAL A 181 2.94 -8.97 -0.69
C VAL A 181 4.43 -8.74 -0.91
N ALA A 182 4.89 -8.71 -2.17
CA ALA A 182 6.30 -8.66 -2.54
C ALA A 182 7.06 -7.52 -1.85
N ASN A 183 6.47 -6.32 -1.79
CA ASN A 183 7.08 -5.15 -1.13
C ASN A 183 7.27 -5.36 0.38
N ALA A 184 6.26 -5.94 1.04
CA ALA A 184 6.31 -6.19 2.48
C ALA A 184 7.24 -7.34 2.85
N GLU A 185 7.36 -8.36 1.99
CA GLU A 185 8.34 -9.44 2.15
C GLU A 185 9.77 -8.96 1.91
N ALA A 186 10.01 -8.15 0.87
CA ALA A 186 11.30 -7.52 0.61
C ALA A 186 11.73 -6.57 1.75
N GLY A 187 10.75 -5.95 2.41
CA GLY A 187 10.94 -5.16 3.62
C GLY A 187 11.19 -5.98 4.90
N HIS A 188 11.14 -7.31 4.84
CA HIS A 188 11.16 -8.24 5.98
C HIS A 188 10.07 -7.96 7.03
N VAL A 189 8.96 -7.34 6.62
CA VAL A 189 7.82 -7.04 7.50
C VAL A 189 6.81 -8.18 7.52
N LEU A 190 6.56 -8.78 6.35
CA LEU A 190 5.71 -9.96 6.18
C LEU A 190 6.57 -11.14 5.70
N ARG A 191 6.11 -12.36 6.00
CA ARG A 191 6.60 -13.60 5.41
C ARG A 191 5.39 -14.39 4.94
N LEU A 192 5.32 -14.65 3.64
CA LEU A 192 4.26 -15.44 3.03
C LEU A 192 4.62 -16.92 3.06
N GLU A 193 3.69 -17.74 3.54
CA GLU A 193 3.79 -19.19 3.54
C GLU A 193 2.57 -19.78 2.85
N ARG A 194 2.75 -20.76 1.97
CA ARG A 194 1.64 -21.51 1.36
C ARG A 194 1.37 -22.77 2.16
N LEU A 195 0.11 -23.03 2.50
CA LEU A 195 -0.29 -24.34 3.01
C LEU A 195 -0.28 -25.35 1.83
N PRO A 196 0.59 -26.38 1.84
CA PRO A 196 0.75 -27.26 0.67
C PRO A 196 -0.51 -28.07 0.34
N THR A 197 -1.20 -28.53 1.39
CA THR A 197 -2.46 -29.25 1.29
C THR A 197 -3.52 -28.47 2.07
N PRO A 198 -4.50 -27.84 1.39
CA PRO A 198 -5.53 -27.02 2.05
C PRO A 198 -6.60 -27.89 2.73
N SER A 199 -6.18 -28.74 3.67
CA SER A 199 -7.07 -29.56 4.52
C SER A 199 -7.14 -29.02 5.94
N LEU A 200 -8.20 -29.39 6.67
CA LEU A 200 -8.36 -28.98 8.06
C LEU A 200 -7.23 -29.55 8.96
N SER A 201 -6.79 -30.79 8.70
CA SER A 201 -5.68 -31.41 9.44
C SER A 201 -4.36 -30.69 9.18
N ALA A 202 -4.05 -30.36 7.92
CA ALA A 202 -2.82 -29.66 7.60
C ALA A 202 -2.80 -28.24 8.19
N LEU A 203 -3.93 -27.54 8.20
CA LEU A 203 -4.05 -26.25 8.88
C LEU A 203 -3.80 -26.40 10.38
N GLN A 204 -4.38 -27.43 11.02
CA GLN A 204 -4.16 -27.71 12.43
C GLN A 204 -2.69 -27.99 12.74
N ASP A 205 -2.03 -28.81 11.93
CA ASP A 205 -0.62 -29.14 12.12
C ASP A 205 0.26 -27.91 11.92
N ARG A 206 -0.05 -27.05 10.94
CA ARG A 206 0.70 -25.80 10.75
C ARG A 206 0.50 -24.83 11.92
N LEU A 207 -0.71 -24.69 12.45
CA LEU A 207 -0.96 -23.84 13.63
C LEU A 207 -0.17 -24.32 14.86
N ARG A 208 -0.03 -25.65 15.04
CA ARG A 208 0.79 -26.23 16.12
C ARG A 208 2.29 -26.06 15.92
N ALA A 209 2.76 -26.01 14.67
CA ALA A 209 4.18 -25.96 14.35
C ALA A 209 4.85 -24.61 14.65
N GLY A 210 4.07 -23.53 14.78
CA GLY A 210 4.60 -22.22 15.15
C GLY A 210 3.64 -21.08 14.86
N GLU A 211 4.08 -19.87 15.14
CA GLU A 211 3.25 -18.67 15.07
C GLU A 211 2.78 -18.37 13.64
N ILE A 212 1.46 -18.26 13.50
CA ILE A 212 0.75 -17.71 12.36
C ILE A 212 0.05 -16.44 12.85
N HIS A 213 0.28 -15.33 12.14
CA HIS A 213 -0.24 -14.02 12.53
C HIS A 213 -1.48 -13.64 11.71
N LEU A 214 -1.47 -14.07 10.45
CA LEU A 214 -2.48 -13.77 9.44
C LEU A 214 -2.80 -15.05 8.65
N VAL A 215 -4.06 -15.28 8.31
CA VAL A 215 -4.47 -16.33 7.36
C VAL A 215 -5.17 -15.67 6.18
N HIS A 216 -4.74 -15.96 4.95
CA HIS A 216 -5.44 -15.59 3.72
C HIS A 216 -6.01 -16.86 3.08
N PHE A 217 -7.32 -17.02 3.17
CA PHE A 217 -8.04 -18.09 2.50
C PHE A 217 -8.48 -17.65 1.12
N ILE A 218 -8.21 -18.47 0.10
CA ILE A 218 -8.71 -18.31 -1.27
C ILE A 218 -9.42 -19.61 -1.65
N GLY A 219 -10.73 -19.54 -1.87
CA GLY A 219 -11.52 -20.71 -2.25
C GLY A 219 -13.00 -20.52 -2.04
N HIS A 220 -13.72 -21.63 -1.91
CA HIS A 220 -15.18 -21.65 -1.86
C HIS A 220 -15.72 -21.61 -0.42
N GLY A 221 -16.84 -20.91 -0.25
CA GLY A 221 -17.62 -20.89 0.98
C GLY A 221 -18.97 -21.58 0.76
N PHE A 222 -19.66 -21.91 1.84
CA PHE A 222 -21.03 -22.41 1.79
C PHE A 222 -21.86 -21.76 2.92
N PHE A 223 -23.18 -21.75 2.75
CA PHE A 223 -24.13 -21.39 3.79
C PHE A 223 -25.23 -22.44 3.83
N ASP A 224 -25.51 -22.98 5.01
CA ASP A 224 -26.58 -23.94 5.24
C ASP A 224 -27.79 -23.19 5.81
N GLU A 225 -28.87 -23.08 5.02
CA GLU A 225 -30.10 -22.39 5.42
C GLU A 225 -30.87 -23.11 6.54
N GLU A 226 -30.73 -24.43 6.69
CA GLU A 226 -31.42 -25.19 7.73
C GLU A 226 -30.77 -24.94 9.10
N THR A 227 -29.44 -24.93 9.13
CA THR A 227 -28.68 -24.72 10.37
C THR A 227 -28.36 -23.25 10.63
N GLY A 228 -28.47 -22.39 9.61
CA GLY A 228 -28.03 -20.99 9.64
C GLY A 228 -26.52 -20.85 9.80
N GLU A 229 -25.74 -21.89 9.44
CA GLU A 229 -24.29 -21.94 9.64
C GLU A 229 -23.54 -21.84 8.30
N GLY A 230 -22.67 -20.83 8.18
CA GLY A 230 -21.72 -20.71 7.08
C GLY A 230 -20.46 -21.56 7.29
N GLY A 231 -19.70 -21.79 6.24
CA GLY A 231 -18.40 -22.47 6.32
C GLY A 231 -17.55 -22.33 5.06
N LEU A 232 -16.41 -23.02 5.08
CA LEU A 232 -15.44 -23.08 3.98
C LEU A 232 -15.39 -24.48 3.39
N VAL A 233 -15.04 -24.58 2.11
CA VAL A 233 -14.71 -25.84 1.47
C VAL A 233 -13.20 -26.05 1.53
N LEU A 234 -12.77 -27.13 2.18
CA LEU A 234 -11.38 -27.57 2.27
C LEU A 234 -11.22 -28.95 1.65
N LEU A 235 -10.00 -29.47 1.55
CA LEU A 235 -9.76 -30.84 1.13
C LEU A 235 -9.86 -31.82 2.31
N ASP A 236 -10.39 -33.01 2.06
CA ASP A 236 -10.23 -34.19 2.92
C ASP A 236 -8.93 -34.95 2.60
N ASP A 237 -8.70 -36.07 3.30
CA ASP A 237 -7.49 -36.91 3.14
C ASP A 237 -7.41 -37.59 1.76
N ASP A 238 -8.54 -37.71 1.04
CA ASP A 238 -8.62 -38.23 -0.32
C ASP A 238 -8.48 -37.12 -1.39
N GLY A 239 -8.29 -35.87 -0.97
CA GLY A 239 -8.18 -34.71 -1.86
C GLY A 239 -9.52 -34.25 -2.45
N LYS A 240 -10.65 -34.63 -1.86
CA LYS A 240 -11.99 -34.17 -2.26
C LYS A 240 -12.42 -32.96 -1.42
N GLY A 241 -13.28 -32.12 -2.01
CA GLY A 241 -13.92 -31.03 -1.29
C GLY A 241 -14.79 -31.53 -0.14
N THR A 242 -14.56 -31.00 1.06
CA THR A 242 -15.35 -31.26 2.27
C THR A 242 -15.79 -29.95 2.91
N LEU A 243 -17.03 -29.94 3.42
CA LEU A 243 -17.65 -28.78 4.05
C LEU A 243 -17.15 -28.64 5.49
N VAL A 244 -16.48 -27.54 5.80
CA VAL A 244 -15.99 -27.21 7.13
C VAL A 244 -16.73 -25.99 7.67
N SER A 245 -17.58 -26.22 8.66
CA SER A 245 -18.40 -25.16 9.25
C SER A 245 -17.55 -24.11 9.98
N ALA A 246 -18.06 -22.89 10.07
CA ALA A 246 -17.40 -21.79 10.77
C ALA A 246 -17.13 -22.13 12.25
N ARG A 247 -17.99 -22.91 12.90
CA ARG A 247 -17.77 -23.38 14.28
C ARG A 247 -16.57 -24.32 14.38
N ARG A 248 -16.41 -25.26 13.43
CA ARG A 248 -15.24 -26.16 13.39
C ARG A 248 -13.97 -25.37 13.13
N LEU A 249 -14.02 -24.42 12.20
CA LEU A 249 -12.89 -23.55 11.87
C LEU A 249 -12.50 -22.68 13.08
N ALA A 250 -13.49 -22.08 13.74
CA ALA A 250 -13.32 -21.29 14.96
C ALA A 250 -12.67 -22.09 16.09
N ALA A 251 -13.18 -23.29 16.36
CA ALA A 251 -12.63 -24.17 17.39
C ALA A 251 -11.16 -24.53 17.12
N LEU A 252 -10.75 -24.58 15.85
CA LEU A 252 -9.37 -24.86 15.48
C LEU A 252 -8.44 -23.67 15.73
N VAL A 253 -8.89 -22.44 15.47
CA VAL A 253 -8.06 -21.24 15.56
C VAL A 253 -8.15 -20.53 16.92
N HIS A 254 -9.13 -20.88 17.76
CA HIS A 254 -9.44 -20.20 19.02
C HIS A 254 -8.22 -20.08 19.96
N ASP A 255 -7.48 -21.18 20.13
CA ASP A 255 -6.35 -21.25 21.08
C ASP A 255 -5.03 -20.70 20.50
N HIS A 256 -5.04 -20.25 19.25
CA HIS A 256 -3.84 -19.76 18.58
C HIS A 256 -3.71 -18.24 18.73
N GLU A 257 -3.28 -17.80 19.91
CA GLU A 257 -3.24 -16.38 20.33
C GLU A 257 -2.48 -15.44 19.38
N ALA A 258 -1.51 -15.97 18.63
CA ALA A 258 -0.73 -15.19 17.67
C ALA A 258 -1.56 -14.77 16.44
N LEU A 259 -2.62 -15.50 16.08
CA LEU A 259 -3.47 -15.15 14.95
C LEU A 259 -4.33 -13.94 15.29
N ARG A 260 -4.10 -12.85 14.57
CA ARG A 260 -4.84 -11.61 14.75
C ARG A 260 -5.82 -11.32 13.65
N MET A 261 -5.67 -11.92 12.46
CA MET A 261 -6.61 -11.67 11.38
C MET A 261 -6.72 -12.80 10.36
N VAL A 262 -7.95 -12.99 9.88
CA VAL A 262 -8.27 -13.87 8.75
C VAL A 262 -8.80 -13.01 7.61
N PHE A 263 -8.25 -13.21 6.41
CA PHE A 263 -8.73 -12.65 5.16
C PHE A 263 -9.42 -13.78 4.39
N LEU A 264 -10.74 -13.69 4.22
CA LEU A 264 -11.56 -14.64 3.48
C LEU A 264 -11.82 -14.08 2.08
N ASN A 265 -11.00 -14.52 1.14
CA ASN A 265 -11.11 -14.19 -0.27
C ASN A 265 -11.78 -15.33 -1.03
N ALA A 266 -12.76 -15.02 -1.85
CA ALA A 266 -13.50 -16.01 -2.60
C ALA A 266 -13.95 -15.44 -3.93
N CYS A 267 -13.67 -16.18 -5.00
CA CYS A 267 -13.97 -15.77 -6.37
C CYS A 267 -14.43 -16.98 -7.20
N GLU A 268 -15.36 -16.68 -8.11
CA GLU A 268 -15.94 -17.50 -9.19
C GLU A 268 -16.70 -18.75 -8.71
N GLY A 269 -18.00 -18.58 -8.48
CA GLY A 269 -18.89 -19.70 -8.21
C GLY A 269 -20.36 -19.31 -8.38
N ALA A 270 -20.90 -19.48 -9.59
CA ALA A 270 -22.30 -19.22 -9.91
C ALA A 270 -23.25 -20.23 -9.25
N ARG A 271 -23.38 -20.22 -7.91
CA ARG A 271 -24.50 -20.84 -7.18
C ARG A 271 -24.98 -19.93 -6.05
N GLY A 272 -26.06 -19.22 -6.40
CA GLY A 272 -26.88 -18.33 -5.59
C GLY A 272 -26.86 -18.56 -4.08
N GLY A 273 -26.29 -17.58 -3.38
CA GLY A 273 -26.44 -17.34 -1.96
C GLY A 273 -25.49 -16.23 -1.54
N ARG A 274 -26.01 -15.03 -1.26
CA ARG A 274 -25.27 -14.04 -0.46
C ARG A 274 -25.06 -14.64 0.95
N ASP A 275 -23.99 -14.23 1.63
CA ASP A 275 -23.64 -14.56 3.02
C ASP A 275 -22.71 -15.77 3.26
N LEU A 276 -22.03 -16.29 2.24
CA LEU A 276 -21.11 -17.42 2.45
C LEU A 276 -19.97 -17.08 3.42
N PHE A 277 -19.43 -15.85 3.35
CA PHE A 277 -18.29 -15.41 4.16
C PHE A 277 -18.64 -14.39 5.24
N GLY A 278 -19.78 -13.70 5.15
CA GLY A 278 -20.24 -12.76 6.18
C GLY A 278 -20.53 -13.48 7.50
N GLY A 279 -21.35 -14.53 7.44
CA GLY A 279 -21.65 -15.40 8.57
C GLY A 279 -20.40 -16.11 9.12
N VAL A 280 -19.49 -16.57 8.26
CA VAL A 280 -18.21 -17.16 8.69
C VAL A 280 -17.35 -16.12 9.41
N ALA A 281 -17.20 -14.92 8.84
CA ALA A 281 -16.39 -13.85 9.42
C ALA A 281 -16.94 -13.39 10.77
N GLN A 282 -18.25 -13.16 10.86
CA GLN A 282 -18.91 -12.83 12.11
C GLN A 282 -18.69 -13.92 13.16
N LYS A 283 -18.84 -15.19 12.77
CA LYS A 283 -18.65 -16.32 13.69
C LYS A 283 -17.21 -16.43 14.18
N LEU A 284 -16.22 -16.31 13.30
CA LEU A 284 -14.81 -16.32 13.67
C LEU A 284 -14.48 -15.21 14.68
N VAL A 285 -15.00 -14.00 14.47
CA VAL A 285 -14.82 -12.88 15.42
C VAL A 285 -15.49 -13.17 16.76
N GLN A 286 -16.72 -13.68 16.74
CA GLN A 286 -17.44 -14.09 17.94
C GLN A 286 -16.72 -15.20 18.73
N GLN A 287 -15.86 -15.97 18.06
CA GLN A 287 -15.11 -17.07 18.64
C GLN A 287 -13.64 -16.73 18.92
N GLY A 288 -13.24 -15.46 18.90
CA GLY A 288 -11.92 -15.05 19.38
C GLY A 288 -11.03 -14.37 18.36
N VAL A 289 -11.26 -14.59 17.06
CA VAL A 289 -10.41 -13.97 16.01
C VAL A 289 -10.56 -12.45 16.08
N PRO A 290 -9.47 -11.67 16.27
CA PRO A 290 -9.61 -10.24 16.51
C PRO A 290 -10.23 -9.44 15.35
N ALA A 291 -9.91 -9.81 14.10
CA ALA A 291 -10.49 -9.20 12.91
C ALA A 291 -10.62 -10.21 11.76
N VAL A 292 -11.71 -10.10 11.00
CA VAL A 292 -11.90 -10.88 9.77
C VAL A 292 -12.36 -9.96 8.65
N VAL A 293 -11.67 -10.01 7.52
CA VAL A 293 -12.11 -9.39 6.27
C VAL A 293 -12.77 -10.47 5.43
N GLY A 294 -14.00 -10.24 5.00
CA GLY A 294 -14.71 -11.15 4.08
C GLY A 294 -15.12 -10.40 2.81
N MET A 295 -15.19 -11.12 1.69
CA MET A 295 -15.74 -10.58 0.45
C MET A 295 -17.26 -10.80 0.42
N GLN A 296 -18.03 -9.74 0.14
CA GLN A 296 -19.48 -9.86 -0.08
C GLN A 296 -19.87 -10.24 -1.52
N PHE A 297 -18.97 -10.03 -2.48
CA PHE A 297 -19.19 -10.14 -3.91
C PHE A 297 -17.93 -10.60 -4.63
N GLU A 298 -18.11 -11.05 -5.86
CA GLU A 298 -16.99 -11.29 -6.78
C GLU A 298 -16.36 -9.96 -7.20
N ILE A 299 -15.04 -9.98 -7.37
CA ILE A 299 -14.25 -8.85 -7.88
C ILE A 299 -13.37 -9.35 -9.01
N GLY A 300 -13.16 -8.52 -10.03
CA GLY A 300 -12.27 -8.87 -11.13
C GLY A 300 -10.81 -8.96 -10.68
N ASP A 301 -10.01 -9.73 -11.42
CA ASP A 301 -8.58 -9.97 -11.15
C ASP A 301 -7.78 -8.71 -10.80
N ARG A 302 -7.92 -7.64 -11.59
CA ARG A 302 -7.18 -6.40 -11.38
C ARG A 302 -7.55 -5.72 -10.06
N ALA A 303 -8.84 -5.75 -9.71
CA ALA A 303 -9.33 -5.23 -8.44
C ALA A 303 -8.85 -6.10 -7.26
N ALA A 304 -8.84 -7.43 -7.41
CA ALA A 304 -8.33 -8.34 -6.39
C ALA A 304 -6.85 -8.11 -6.07
N VAL A 305 -6.01 -7.93 -7.09
CA VAL A 305 -4.58 -7.62 -6.92
C VAL A 305 -4.39 -6.27 -6.23
N ALA A 306 -5.05 -5.22 -6.71
CA ALA A 306 -4.96 -3.88 -6.12
C ALA A 306 -5.43 -3.87 -4.65
N LEU A 307 -6.51 -4.59 -4.35
CA LEU A 307 -7.05 -4.73 -3.00
C LEU A 307 -6.05 -5.42 -2.08
N ALA A 308 -5.57 -6.60 -2.45
CA ALA A 308 -4.66 -7.37 -1.63
C ALA A 308 -3.34 -6.63 -1.41
N GLN A 309 -2.79 -6.00 -2.46
CA GLN A 309 -1.54 -5.27 -2.39
C GLN A 309 -1.64 -4.12 -1.39
N GLU A 310 -2.58 -3.20 -1.60
CA GLU A 310 -2.74 -2.03 -0.72
C GLU A 310 -3.09 -2.45 0.71
N PHE A 311 -3.92 -3.50 0.88
CA PHE A 311 -4.26 -4.02 2.19
C PHE A 311 -3.04 -4.50 2.97
N TYR A 312 -2.22 -5.39 2.38
CA TYR A 312 -1.06 -5.94 3.08
C TYR A 312 0.08 -4.93 3.23
N GLU A 313 0.25 -3.99 2.29
CA GLU A 313 1.16 -2.86 2.45
C GLU A 313 0.75 -1.97 3.63
N SER A 314 -0.54 -1.68 3.78
CA SER A 314 -1.09 -0.93 4.91
C SER A 314 -0.89 -1.66 6.25
N ILE A 315 -1.12 -2.98 6.29
CA ILE A 315 -0.84 -3.79 7.48
C ILE A 315 0.65 -3.76 7.84
N ALA A 316 1.53 -3.91 6.84
CA ALA A 316 2.97 -3.85 7.02
C ALA A 316 3.45 -2.46 7.50
N ALA A 317 2.79 -1.39 7.06
CA ALA A 317 3.03 -0.04 7.55
C ALA A 317 2.50 0.21 8.97
N GLY A 318 1.82 -0.77 9.58
CA GLY A 318 1.31 -0.71 10.95
C GLY A 318 0.01 0.08 11.10
N LEU A 319 -0.74 0.25 10.01
CA LEU A 319 -2.05 0.89 10.06
C LEU A 319 -3.05 -0.01 10.83
N PRO A 320 -4.03 0.58 11.52
CA PRO A 320 -5.20 -0.18 11.99
C PRO A 320 -5.88 -0.92 10.83
N VAL A 321 -6.39 -2.13 11.08
CA VAL A 321 -6.95 -2.99 10.01
C VAL A 321 -8.12 -2.34 9.27
N ASP A 322 -8.91 -1.50 9.94
CA ASP A 322 -10.01 -0.77 9.34
C ASP A 322 -9.54 0.37 8.43
N ALA A 323 -8.41 1.00 8.76
CA ALA A 323 -7.73 1.94 7.87
C ALA A 323 -7.14 1.20 6.65
N ALA A 324 -6.52 0.04 6.85
CA ALA A 324 -6.00 -0.79 5.77
C ALA A 324 -7.10 -1.24 4.79
N VAL A 325 -8.29 -1.60 5.30
CA VAL A 325 -9.45 -1.86 4.44
C VAL A 325 -9.84 -0.60 3.67
N ALA A 326 -9.92 0.57 4.32
CA ALA A 326 -10.28 1.82 3.63
C ALA A 326 -9.28 2.22 2.53
N GLU A 327 -7.98 2.05 2.74
CA GLU A 327 -6.95 2.23 1.70
C GLU A 327 -7.17 1.26 0.54
N ALA A 328 -7.38 -0.03 0.84
CA ALA A 328 -7.65 -1.04 -0.18
C ALA A 328 -8.89 -0.71 -1.02
N ARG A 329 -9.95 -0.16 -0.41
CA ARG A 329 -11.14 0.33 -1.14
C ARG A 329 -10.78 1.48 -2.08
N LYS A 330 -9.96 2.44 -1.64
CA LYS A 330 -9.50 3.54 -2.49
C LYS A 330 -8.67 3.03 -3.68
N ALA A 331 -7.81 2.04 -3.47
CA ALA A 331 -7.03 1.42 -4.56
C ALA A 331 -7.94 0.74 -5.59
N VAL A 332 -8.95 -0.01 -5.15
CA VAL A 332 -9.94 -0.63 -6.07
C VAL A 332 -10.76 0.42 -6.81
N TYR A 333 -11.22 1.47 -6.11
CA TYR A 333 -11.98 2.56 -6.73
C TYR A 333 -11.13 3.29 -7.80
N ALA A 334 -9.86 3.56 -7.51
CA ALA A 334 -8.93 4.17 -8.46
C ALA A 334 -8.61 3.28 -9.67
N ALA A 335 -8.74 1.96 -9.53
CA ALA A 335 -8.57 1.00 -10.64
C ALA A 335 -9.73 1.02 -11.64
N GLY A 336 -10.81 1.76 -11.37
CA GLY A 336 -11.94 1.97 -12.28
C GLY A 336 -13.04 0.90 -12.20
N ASP A 337 -13.06 0.11 -11.13
CA ASP A 337 -14.19 -0.79 -10.83
C ASP A 337 -15.17 -0.10 -9.87
N ASN A 338 -16.18 0.56 -10.45
CA ASN A 338 -17.03 1.53 -9.76
C ASN A 338 -17.83 0.97 -8.56
N ARG A 339 -17.88 -0.36 -8.37
CA ARG A 339 -18.63 -1.00 -7.26
C ARG A 339 -17.84 -2.04 -6.47
N ALA A 340 -16.84 -2.69 -7.07
CA ALA A 340 -16.04 -3.72 -6.39
C ALA A 340 -15.30 -3.22 -5.15
N TRP A 341 -15.07 -1.91 -5.04
CA TRP A 341 -14.44 -1.32 -3.87
C TRP A 341 -15.23 -1.54 -2.58
N ALA A 342 -16.54 -1.78 -2.64
CA ALA A 342 -17.37 -2.05 -1.46
C ALA A 342 -17.40 -3.53 -1.06
N THR A 343 -16.85 -4.42 -1.89
CA THR A 343 -16.81 -5.87 -1.63
C THR A 343 -16.16 -6.26 -0.30
N PRO A 344 -14.96 -5.77 0.07
CA PRO A 344 -14.33 -6.18 1.32
C PRO A 344 -15.09 -5.57 2.50
N VAL A 345 -15.59 -6.43 3.38
CA VAL A 345 -16.23 -6.04 4.64
C VAL A 345 -15.41 -6.47 5.83
N LEU A 346 -15.32 -5.59 6.84
CA LEU A 346 -14.57 -5.86 8.06
C LEU A 346 -15.51 -6.19 9.22
N PHE A 347 -15.27 -7.33 9.85
CA PHE A 347 -15.76 -7.68 11.17
C PHE A 347 -14.59 -7.59 12.15
N SER A 348 -14.80 -6.96 13.29
CA SER A 348 -13.74 -6.85 14.31
C SER A 348 -14.30 -6.79 15.71
N ARG A 349 -13.53 -7.31 16.66
CA ARG A 349 -13.72 -7.11 18.10
C ARG A 349 -12.62 -6.26 18.74
N SER A 350 -11.57 -5.94 17.98
CA SER A 350 -10.46 -5.10 18.46
C SER A 350 -10.94 -3.66 18.67
N PRO A 351 -10.89 -3.10 19.90
CA PRO A 351 -11.40 -1.75 20.18
C PRO A 351 -10.73 -0.64 19.37
N HIS A 352 -9.44 -0.81 19.09
CA HIS A 352 -8.63 0.16 18.35
C HIS A 352 -8.27 -0.30 16.93
N ASN A 353 -8.63 -1.53 16.55
CA ASN A 353 -8.26 -2.18 15.29
C ASN A 353 -6.75 -2.21 14.99
N ARG A 354 -5.91 -1.94 15.98
CA ARG A 354 -4.46 -2.18 15.91
C ARG A 354 -4.22 -3.62 16.33
N LEU A 355 -3.87 -4.45 15.37
CA LEU A 355 -3.69 -5.88 15.58
C LEU A 355 -2.28 -6.22 16.08
N PHE A 356 -1.28 -5.44 15.66
CA PHE A 356 0.13 -5.65 15.96
C PHE A 356 0.74 -4.38 16.55
N ALA A 357 1.59 -4.56 17.54
CA ALA A 357 2.51 -3.56 18.05
C ALA A 357 3.93 -3.92 17.58
N LEU A 358 4.26 -3.45 16.38
CA LEU A 358 5.59 -3.65 15.80
C LEU A 358 6.62 -2.74 16.52
N PRO A 359 7.82 -3.25 16.88
CA PRO A 359 8.86 -2.49 17.55
C PRO A 359 9.08 -1.10 16.94
N GLU A 360 9.15 -0.07 17.79
CA GLU A 360 9.62 1.24 17.39
C GLU A 360 11.15 1.20 17.31
N GLY A 361 11.65 0.97 16.10
CA GLY A 361 13.06 0.74 15.80
C GLY A 361 13.17 -0.46 14.88
N ASP A 362 13.84 -0.29 13.74
CA ASP A 362 14.12 -1.30 12.71
C ASP A 362 13.02 -1.70 11.72
N ALA A 363 11.79 -1.18 11.84
CA ALA A 363 10.90 -1.11 10.69
C ALA A 363 11.49 -0.10 9.68
N ARG A 364 12.24 -0.59 8.70
CA ARG A 364 12.67 0.21 7.55
C ARG A 364 11.41 0.88 6.98
N PRO A 365 11.34 2.21 6.89
CA PRO A 365 10.15 2.87 6.37
C PRO A 365 9.91 2.36 4.94
N VAL A 366 8.83 1.60 4.76
CA VAL A 366 8.19 1.43 3.47
C VAL A 366 7.64 2.80 3.14
N ILE A 367 8.37 3.49 2.29
CA ILE A 367 7.97 4.78 1.75
C ILE A 367 6.85 4.46 0.77
N SER A 368 5.59 4.80 1.09
CA SER A 368 4.47 4.72 0.13
C SER A 368 4.83 5.57 -1.09
N THR A 369 5.24 4.93 -2.18
CA THR A 369 5.59 5.59 -3.43
C THR A 369 4.33 5.70 -4.27
N GLN A 370 3.98 6.92 -4.70
CA GLN A 370 3.01 7.10 -5.76
C GLN A 370 3.46 6.33 -7.02
N PRO A 371 2.57 5.92 -7.94
CA PRO A 371 2.94 5.11 -9.11
C PRO A 371 4.03 5.72 -10.02
N PHE A 372 4.26 7.03 -9.93
CA PHE A 372 5.27 7.77 -10.69
C PHE A 372 6.58 8.01 -9.92
N GLU A 373 6.63 7.67 -8.62
CA GLU A 373 7.85 7.82 -7.81
C GLU A 373 8.83 6.69 -8.12
N PRO A 374 10.12 7.00 -8.33
CA PRO A 374 11.14 5.96 -8.47
C PRO A 374 11.25 5.10 -7.21
N GLU A 375 11.30 3.78 -7.37
CA GLU A 375 11.70 2.87 -6.29
C GLU A 375 13.09 3.26 -5.82
N THR A 376 13.32 3.30 -4.51
CA THR A 376 14.62 3.69 -3.94
C THR A 376 15.15 2.64 -2.97
N VAL A 377 16.46 2.41 -3.00
CA VAL A 377 17.17 1.57 -2.04
C VAL A 377 17.78 2.42 -0.93
N LEU A 378 17.78 1.90 0.30
CA LEU A 378 18.36 2.56 1.46
C LEU A 378 19.87 2.30 1.50
N VAL A 379 20.66 3.38 1.53
CA VAL A 379 22.12 3.32 1.69
C VAL A 379 22.45 3.74 3.11
N GLN A 380 23.01 2.81 3.90
CA GLN A 380 23.28 3.04 5.32
C GLN A 380 24.38 4.10 5.54
N ALA A 381 24.26 4.89 6.60
CA ALA A 381 25.33 5.76 7.07
C ALA A 381 26.61 4.98 7.34
N GLY A 382 27.75 5.64 7.16
CA GLY A 382 29.05 5.07 7.51
C GLY A 382 30.14 5.32 6.47
N PRO A 383 31.37 4.90 6.78
CA PRO A 383 32.52 5.04 5.90
C PRO A 383 32.42 4.08 4.70
N PHE A 384 32.99 4.47 3.57
CA PHE A 384 33.29 3.59 2.45
C PHE A 384 34.58 4.02 1.75
N ARG A 385 35.20 3.11 1.01
CA ARG A 385 36.37 3.41 0.18
C ARG A 385 35.91 3.96 -1.17
N MET A 386 36.24 5.23 -1.41
CA MET A 386 35.93 5.97 -2.63
C MET A 386 37.17 6.09 -3.52
N GLY A 387 36.99 5.90 -4.82
CA GLY A 387 38.07 5.92 -5.81
C GLY A 387 38.82 4.61 -5.96
N ARG A 388 39.97 4.70 -6.62
CA ARG A 388 40.95 3.63 -6.82
C ARG A 388 42.31 4.23 -7.16
N ASP A 389 43.39 3.65 -6.64
CA ASP A 389 44.75 4.21 -6.74
C ASP A 389 45.30 4.33 -8.18
N ASP A 390 44.76 3.59 -9.15
CA ASP A 390 45.18 3.58 -10.56
C ASP A 390 44.11 4.10 -11.55
N ALA A 391 43.08 4.81 -11.06
CA ALA A 391 41.93 5.25 -11.87
C ALA A 391 41.95 6.74 -12.28
N GLY A 392 43.14 7.30 -12.58
CA GLY A 392 43.27 8.68 -13.09
C GLY A 392 42.62 9.72 -12.18
N ALA A 393 41.62 10.45 -12.68
CA ALA A 393 40.86 11.47 -11.92
C ALA A 393 40.05 10.91 -10.72
N ALA A 394 39.98 9.59 -10.57
CA ALA A 394 39.39 8.90 -9.42
C ALA A 394 40.44 8.31 -8.45
N SER A 395 41.71 8.74 -8.57
CA SER A 395 42.82 8.41 -7.66
C SER A 395 43.14 9.60 -6.73
N PRO A 396 43.55 9.38 -5.47
CA PRO A 396 43.76 8.09 -4.80
C PRO A 396 42.49 7.50 -4.20
N GLU A 397 42.55 6.23 -3.82
CA GLU A 397 41.51 5.61 -2.99
C GLU A 397 41.57 6.18 -1.56
N HIS A 398 40.45 6.67 -1.05
CA HIS A 398 40.36 7.31 0.25
C HIS A 398 39.03 6.98 0.93
N GLU A 399 38.94 7.22 2.24
CA GLU A 399 37.71 6.97 2.99
C GLU A 399 36.80 8.20 2.95
N VAL A 400 35.51 7.97 2.70
CA VAL A 400 34.46 8.99 2.79
C VAL A 400 33.34 8.48 3.68
N THR A 401 32.92 9.29 4.64
CA THR A 401 31.76 8.98 5.49
C THR A 401 30.54 9.76 5.00
N LEU A 402 29.47 9.04 4.69
CA LEU A 402 28.19 9.62 4.26
C LEU A 402 27.08 9.29 5.27
N PRO A 403 26.10 10.19 5.46
CA PRO A 403 24.89 9.89 6.22
C PRO A 403 24.04 8.82 5.53
N THR A 404 22.95 8.41 6.17
CA THR A 404 21.96 7.53 5.53
C THR A 404 21.17 8.33 4.51
N PHE A 405 21.01 7.80 3.31
CA PHE A 405 20.18 8.38 2.24
C PHE A 405 19.52 7.26 1.43
N ARG A 406 18.63 7.61 0.51
CA ARG A 406 18.09 6.66 -0.45
C ARG A 406 18.48 7.06 -1.87
N LEU A 407 18.67 6.07 -2.74
CA LEU A 407 18.98 6.28 -4.16
C LEU A 407 18.02 5.46 -5.03
N GLY A 408 17.62 5.99 -6.18
CA GLY A 408 16.81 5.26 -7.17
C GLY A 408 17.42 3.90 -7.51
N LYS A 409 16.63 2.83 -7.33
CA LYS A 409 17.04 1.45 -7.61
C LYS A 409 17.34 1.24 -9.09
N THR A 410 16.60 1.90 -9.96
CA THR A 410 16.82 2.05 -11.41
C THR A 410 17.02 3.54 -11.76
N PRO A 411 17.60 3.87 -12.94
CA PRO A 411 17.52 5.22 -13.50
C PRO A 411 16.06 5.62 -13.70
N VAL A 412 15.77 6.92 -13.70
CA VAL A 412 14.40 7.41 -13.96
C VAL A 412 13.94 6.90 -15.32
N THR A 413 12.78 6.24 -15.37
CA THR A 413 12.27 5.61 -16.59
C THR A 413 11.56 6.62 -17.50
N ASN A 414 11.39 6.24 -18.77
CA ASN A 414 10.59 7.01 -19.72
C ASN A 414 9.14 7.20 -19.23
N ALA A 415 8.52 6.19 -18.61
CA ALA A 415 7.18 6.29 -18.02
C ALA A 415 7.13 7.32 -16.89
N GLN A 416 8.09 7.27 -15.96
CA GLN A 416 8.18 8.22 -14.84
C GLN A 416 8.42 9.66 -15.32
N TYR A 417 9.26 9.83 -16.35
CA TYR A 417 9.51 11.15 -16.95
C TYR A 417 8.32 11.67 -17.76
N ALA A 418 7.49 10.78 -18.33
CA ALA A 418 6.28 11.18 -19.06
C ALA A 418 5.26 11.82 -18.13
N GLU A 419 5.11 11.31 -16.90
CA GLU A 419 4.29 11.90 -15.85
C GLU A 419 4.73 13.33 -15.50
N PHE A 420 6.04 13.55 -15.39
CA PHE A 420 6.60 14.89 -15.22
C PHE A 420 6.22 15.82 -16.38
N LEU A 421 6.39 15.39 -17.63
CA LEU A 421 6.03 16.19 -18.79
C LEU A 421 4.53 16.47 -18.90
N GLN A 422 3.65 15.62 -18.40
CA GLN A 422 2.22 15.90 -18.37
C GLN A 422 1.88 17.04 -17.40
N ARG A 423 2.55 17.10 -16.25
CA ARG A 423 2.28 18.08 -15.17
C ARG A 423 3.03 19.40 -15.38
N VAL A 424 4.24 19.36 -15.94
CA VAL A 424 5.09 20.55 -16.17
C VAL A 424 5.15 20.90 -17.64
N ARG A 425 4.10 21.59 -18.12
CA ARG A 425 3.91 21.89 -19.55
C ARG A 425 5.02 22.76 -20.17
N SER A 426 5.73 23.55 -19.37
CA SER A 426 6.86 24.37 -19.81
C SER A 426 8.12 23.56 -20.14
N GLN A 427 8.22 22.32 -19.67
CA GLN A 427 9.39 21.48 -19.90
C GLN A 427 9.40 20.94 -21.34
N GLU A 428 10.56 20.95 -21.99
CA GLU A 428 10.75 20.37 -23.31
C GLU A 428 10.86 18.84 -23.26
N GLU A 429 10.31 18.17 -24.28
CA GLU A 429 10.43 16.73 -24.45
C GLU A 429 11.79 16.36 -25.07
N PRO A 430 12.38 15.19 -24.75
CA PRO A 430 13.64 14.76 -25.34
C PRO A 430 13.41 14.19 -26.75
N ARG A 431 13.09 15.06 -27.73
CA ARG A 431 12.80 14.68 -29.14
C ARG A 431 13.90 13.83 -29.76
N ARG A 432 15.15 14.14 -29.41
CA ARG A 432 16.32 13.37 -29.88
C ARG A 432 16.36 11.96 -29.35
N ALA A 433 15.58 11.58 -28.34
CA ALA A 433 15.45 10.22 -27.82
C ALA A 433 14.19 9.50 -28.35
N GLY A 434 13.57 10.00 -29.44
CA GLY A 434 12.41 9.35 -30.05
C GLY A 434 11.06 9.74 -29.43
N TRP A 435 11.05 10.72 -28.51
CA TRP A 435 9.82 11.26 -27.94
C TRP A 435 9.07 12.14 -28.95
N PHE A 436 7.74 11.98 -28.98
CA PHE A 436 6.85 12.73 -29.86
C PHE A 436 5.56 13.09 -29.14
N LEU A 437 5.11 14.35 -29.27
CA LEU A 437 3.88 14.86 -28.63
C LEU A 437 3.84 14.59 -27.11
N ARG A 438 4.99 14.76 -26.44
CA ARG A 438 5.27 14.54 -25.02
C ARG A 438 5.05 13.10 -24.57
N ARG A 439 5.10 12.14 -25.50
CA ARG A 439 5.00 10.71 -25.23
C ARG A 439 6.32 10.00 -25.54
N PRO A 440 6.76 9.08 -24.69
CA PRO A 440 7.91 8.23 -24.96
C PRO A 440 7.59 7.20 -26.06
N PRO A 441 8.63 6.55 -26.64
CA PRO A 441 8.43 5.33 -27.42
C PRO A 441 7.69 4.27 -26.60
N VAL A 442 6.61 3.70 -27.15
CA VAL A 442 5.69 2.80 -26.44
C VAL A 442 6.38 1.52 -25.95
N ASP A 443 7.38 1.04 -26.69
CA ASP A 443 8.12 -0.18 -26.37
C ASP A 443 9.32 0.06 -25.42
N GLU A 444 9.52 1.30 -24.96
CA GLU A 444 10.66 1.69 -24.12
C GLU A 444 10.22 2.37 -22.81
N LEU A 445 9.00 2.12 -22.34
CA LEU A 445 8.45 2.77 -21.13
C LEU A 445 9.32 2.55 -19.87
N ASP A 446 9.86 1.35 -19.71
CA ASP A 446 10.71 0.97 -18.57
C ASP A 446 12.19 1.27 -18.82
N HIS A 447 12.55 1.80 -19.98
CA HIS A 447 13.93 2.18 -20.27
C HIS A 447 14.29 3.50 -19.57
N PRO A 448 15.58 3.70 -19.20
CA PRO A 448 16.06 4.98 -18.71
C PRO A 448 15.70 6.13 -19.66
N VAL A 449 15.20 7.24 -19.10
CA VAL A 449 15.07 8.48 -19.87
C VAL A 449 16.45 8.99 -20.24
N VAL A 450 16.63 9.34 -21.52
CA VAL A 450 17.89 9.82 -22.09
C VAL A 450 17.66 11.04 -22.98
N GLY A 451 18.74 11.72 -23.39
CA GLY A 451 18.64 12.94 -24.21
C GLY A 451 18.18 14.17 -23.44
N ILE A 452 18.35 14.15 -22.12
CA ILE A 452 18.00 15.22 -21.18
C ILE A 452 19.26 15.92 -20.67
N SER A 453 19.15 17.21 -20.37
CA SER A 453 20.23 18.00 -19.79
C SER A 453 20.30 17.81 -18.27
N TRP A 454 21.37 18.29 -17.63
CA TRP A 454 21.45 18.33 -16.17
C TRP A 454 20.33 19.18 -15.56
N ASP A 455 20.00 20.31 -16.19
CA ASP A 455 18.91 21.19 -15.76
C ASP A 455 17.53 20.52 -15.84
N ASP A 456 17.29 19.67 -16.86
CA ASP A 456 16.06 18.89 -16.95
C ASP A 456 15.95 17.89 -15.79
N ALA A 457 17.05 17.21 -15.46
CA ALA A 457 17.11 16.27 -14.36
C ALA A 457 16.84 16.97 -13.01
N MET A 458 17.39 18.18 -12.83
CA MET A 458 17.10 19.03 -11.68
C MET A 458 15.63 19.50 -11.64
N ALA A 459 15.06 19.87 -12.80
CA ALA A 459 13.66 20.25 -12.91
C ALA A 459 12.72 19.09 -12.53
N TYR A 460 13.05 17.87 -12.98
CA TYR A 460 12.34 16.66 -12.56
C TYR A 460 12.44 16.44 -11.05
N CYS A 461 13.63 16.56 -10.44
CA CYS A 461 13.80 16.39 -8.99
C CYS A 461 12.98 17.40 -8.18
N ARG A 462 12.94 18.67 -8.62
CA ARG A 462 12.13 19.72 -7.99
C ARG A 462 10.64 19.41 -8.08
N TRP A 463 10.16 19.07 -9.28
CA TRP A 463 8.76 18.68 -9.48
C TRP A 463 8.37 17.47 -8.64
N LEU A 464 9.23 16.46 -8.57
CA LEU A 464 8.97 15.26 -7.80
C LEU A 464 8.90 15.59 -6.30
N SER A 465 9.78 16.47 -5.83
CA SER A 465 9.76 16.98 -4.45
C SER A 465 8.45 17.72 -4.14
N ASP A 466 8.05 18.65 -5.00
CA ASP A 466 6.83 19.43 -4.84
C ASP A 466 5.56 18.55 -4.87
N SER A 467 5.55 17.55 -5.74
CA SER A 467 4.39 16.65 -5.94
C SER A 467 4.21 15.66 -4.80
N THR A 468 5.28 15.30 -4.09
CA THR A 468 5.28 14.25 -3.05
C THR A 468 5.46 14.80 -1.65
N GLY A 469 5.87 16.07 -1.51
CA GLY A 469 6.27 16.68 -0.25
C GLY A 469 7.61 16.13 0.31
N ARG A 470 8.35 15.37 -0.50
CA ARG A 470 9.65 14.76 -0.15
C ARG A 470 10.81 15.56 -0.72
N SER A 471 12.04 15.27 -0.30
CA SER A 471 13.23 16.01 -0.72
C SER A 471 14.06 15.19 -1.73
N TYR A 472 13.63 15.21 -2.99
CA TYR A 472 14.34 14.58 -4.10
C TYR A 472 15.37 15.53 -4.71
N ARG A 473 16.54 15.00 -5.05
CA ARG A 473 17.63 15.72 -5.73
C ARG A 473 18.47 14.77 -6.57
N LEU A 474 19.41 15.29 -7.35
CA LEU A 474 20.48 14.47 -7.91
C LEU A 474 21.41 13.97 -6.77
N PRO A 475 21.96 12.75 -6.88
CA PRO A 475 23.00 12.30 -5.98
C PRO A 475 24.27 13.12 -6.18
N SER A 476 25.06 13.32 -5.13
CA SER A 476 26.48 13.60 -5.30
C SER A 476 27.20 12.39 -5.87
N GLU A 477 28.38 12.59 -6.46
CA GLU A 477 29.18 11.47 -6.95
C GLU A 477 29.58 10.46 -5.87
N ALA A 478 29.76 10.92 -4.63
CA ALA A 478 30.11 10.07 -3.50
C ALA A 478 28.93 9.19 -3.11
N GLU A 479 27.72 9.75 -3.09
CA GLU A 479 26.48 9.00 -2.85
C GLU A 479 26.25 7.97 -3.95
N TRP A 480 26.48 8.34 -5.21
CA TRP A 480 26.37 7.42 -6.33
C TRP A 480 27.36 6.25 -6.19
N GLU A 481 28.63 6.54 -5.91
CA GLU A 481 29.67 5.49 -5.80
C GLU A 481 29.43 4.57 -4.62
N LYS A 482 29.08 5.12 -3.45
CA LYS A 482 28.74 4.33 -2.27
C LYS A 482 27.57 3.40 -2.54
N ALA A 483 26.52 3.91 -3.17
CA ALA A 483 25.35 3.12 -3.50
C ALA A 483 25.69 2.00 -4.51
N ALA A 484 26.44 2.32 -5.57
CA ALA A 484 26.83 1.34 -6.58
C ALA A 484 27.75 0.23 -6.03
N ARG A 485 28.51 0.48 -4.95
CA ARG A 485 29.34 -0.53 -4.28
C ARG A 485 28.59 -1.35 -3.23
N HIS A 486 27.58 -0.79 -2.58
CA HIS A 486 27.03 -1.33 -1.32
C HIS A 486 25.50 -1.48 -1.30
N ALA A 487 24.80 -1.17 -2.39
CA ALA A 487 23.35 -1.29 -2.49
C ALA A 487 22.96 -2.11 -3.75
N PRO A 488 21.80 -2.79 -3.73
CA PRO A 488 21.33 -3.60 -4.85
C PRO A 488 20.71 -2.70 -5.95
N LEU A 489 21.56 -1.89 -6.60
CA LEU A 489 21.15 -1.10 -7.76
C LEU A 489 21.01 -1.99 -9.00
N GLU A 490 20.00 -1.71 -9.81
CA GLU A 490 19.75 -2.34 -11.10
C GLU A 490 20.17 -1.39 -12.24
N ASP A 491 20.38 -1.92 -13.45
CA ASP A 491 20.76 -1.16 -14.66
C ASP A 491 22.06 -0.32 -14.56
N LEU A 492 23.01 -0.70 -13.68
CA LEU A 492 24.35 -0.10 -13.70
C LEU A 492 25.05 -0.35 -15.04
N GLY A 493 25.66 0.70 -15.60
CA GLY A 493 26.32 0.64 -16.90
C GLY A 493 25.40 0.78 -18.11
N ARG A 494 24.07 0.88 -17.91
CA ARG A 494 23.12 1.03 -19.01
C ARG A 494 23.16 2.45 -19.62
N VAL A 495 23.19 3.45 -18.76
CA VAL A 495 23.31 4.87 -19.11
C VAL A 495 24.30 5.55 -18.18
N GLU A 496 25.00 6.53 -18.73
CA GLU A 496 25.77 7.46 -17.94
C GLU A 496 24.79 8.32 -17.11
N GLU A 497 25.11 8.61 -15.86
CA GLU A 497 24.16 9.25 -14.95
C GLU A 497 24.65 10.61 -14.47
N TRP A 498 23.79 11.62 -14.59
CA TRP A 498 24.02 12.94 -14.01
C TRP A 498 24.14 12.90 -12.49
N THR A 499 25.13 13.63 -11.95
CA THR A 499 25.26 13.89 -10.52
C THR A 499 25.18 15.39 -10.22
N LEU A 500 25.00 15.74 -8.96
CA LEU A 500 25.06 17.12 -8.47
C LEU A 500 26.49 17.69 -8.51
N THR A 501 27.52 16.84 -8.50
CA THR A 501 28.89 17.25 -8.26
C THR A 501 29.50 18.00 -9.46
N VAL A 502 30.18 19.12 -9.19
CA VAL A 502 30.96 19.91 -10.13
C VAL A 502 32.27 19.20 -10.41
N TRP A 503 32.62 19.10 -11.69
CA TRP A 503 33.95 18.65 -12.13
C TRP A 503 34.95 19.82 -12.13
N GLY A 504 34.56 20.92 -12.75
CA GLY A 504 35.42 22.08 -13.01
C GLY A 504 35.04 22.75 -14.33
N ASP A 505 36.01 23.33 -15.00
CA ASP A 505 35.91 23.97 -16.33
C ASP A 505 36.90 23.37 -17.35
N ASP A 506 37.85 22.55 -16.90
CA ASP A 506 38.74 21.74 -17.74
C ASP A 506 38.34 20.26 -17.67
N PRO A 507 38.02 19.58 -18.78
CA PRO A 507 37.61 18.18 -18.79
C PRO A 507 38.73 17.18 -18.44
N THR A 508 39.99 17.61 -18.45
CA THR A 508 41.18 16.79 -18.16
C THR A 508 41.79 17.07 -16.79
N ASP A 509 41.57 18.26 -16.24
CA ASP A 509 42.08 18.68 -14.93
C ASP A 509 40.92 19.11 -14.00
N PRO A 510 40.38 18.19 -13.17
CA PRO A 510 39.23 18.50 -12.33
C PRO A 510 39.60 19.50 -11.23
N ARG A 511 38.88 20.63 -11.18
CA ARG A 511 38.95 21.59 -10.07
C ARG A 511 38.61 20.94 -8.72
N PHE A 512 37.72 19.94 -8.74
CA PHE A 512 37.35 19.13 -7.58
C PHE A 512 37.89 17.70 -7.71
N GLY A 513 39.20 17.57 -7.55
CA GLY A 513 39.92 16.29 -7.52
C GLY A 513 39.66 15.47 -6.25
N TYR A 514 40.31 14.30 -6.20
CA TYR A 514 40.38 13.46 -5.02
C TYR A 514 41.62 13.78 -4.16
N PRO A 515 41.57 13.60 -2.83
CA PRO A 515 40.46 13.05 -2.03
C PRO A 515 39.19 13.89 -2.00
N PHE A 516 38.03 13.23 -1.95
CA PHE A 516 36.70 13.85 -1.91
C PHE A 516 36.48 14.61 -0.61
N ARG A 517 35.94 15.83 -0.72
CA ARG A 517 35.59 16.70 0.38
C ARG A 517 34.17 17.22 0.22
N ALA A 518 33.28 16.89 1.15
CA ALA A 518 31.88 17.30 1.05
C ALA A 518 31.67 18.82 1.26
N ASP A 519 32.63 19.48 1.90
CA ASP A 519 32.57 20.86 2.41
C ASP A 519 33.23 21.91 1.53
N ASP A 520 33.69 21.55 0.32
CA ASP A 520 34.43 22.45 -0.57
C ASP A 520 33.58 23.15 -1.64
N GLY A 521 32.25 23.00 -1.56
CA GLY A 521 31.31 23.59 -2.52
C GLY A 521 31.14 22.80 -3.81
N ARG A 522 31.77 21.61 -3.96
CA ARG A 522 31.63 20.77 -5.17
C ARG A 522 30.19 20.36 -5.49
N ASN A 523 29.25 20.44 -4.56
CA ASN A 523 27.85 20.09 -4.77
C ASN A 523 26.93 21.31 -4.94
N ASP A 524 27.47 22.50 -5.24
CA ASP A 524 26.66 23.71 -5.47
C ASP A 524 25.76 23.56 -6.71
N PRO A 525 24.42 23.56 -6.57
CA PRO A 525 23.51 23.49 -7.70
C PRO A 525 23.57 24.76 -8.59
N ASP A 526 23.98 25.90 -8.04
CA ASP A 526 24.05 27.20 -8.70
C ASP A 526 25.45 27.54 -9.26
N ALA A 527 26.35 26.54 -9.37
CA ALA A 527 27.74 26.72 -9.79
C ALA A 527 27.93 27.47 -11.12
N ALA A 528 26.93 27.42 -12.03
CA ALA A 528 26.95 28.15 -13.29
C ALA A 528 27.04 29.68 -13.10
N ARG A 529 26.65 30.22 -11.94
CA ARG A 529 26.77 31.66 -11.63
C ARG A 529 28.20 32.15 -11.46
N TRP A 530 29.12 31.26 -11.08
CA TRP A 530 30.49 31.63 -10.74
C TRP A 530 31.55 30.81 -11.49
N LEU A 531 31.17 29.77 -12.23
CA LEU A 531 32.07 28.96 -13.04
C LEU A 531 31.64 28.94 -14.52
N PRO A 532 32.13 29.89 -15.34
CA PRO A 532 32.00 29.81 -16.79
C PRO A 532 32.64 28.52 -17.32
N GLY A 533 32.01 27.86 -18.29
CA GLY A 533 32.51 26.58 -18.81
C GLY A 533 32.25 25.40 -17.87
N LEU A 534 31.33 25.53 -16.91
CA LEU A 534 30.97 24.49 -15.95
C LEU A 534 30.83 23.10 -16.60
N LEU A 535 31.52 22.14 -16.01
CA LEU A 535 31.37 20.71 -16.23
C LEU A 535 30.84 20.07 -14.95
N ARG A 536 29.87 19.17 -15.08
CA ARG A 536 29.36 18.33 -14.01
C ARG A 536 29.94 16.93 -14.13
N VAL A 537 30.05 16.27 -12.99
CA VAL A 537 30.46 14.86 -12.93
C VAL A 537 29.30 13.98 -13.39
N THR A 538 29.63 13.02 -14.23
CA THR A 538 28.76 11.89 -14.58
C THR A 538 29.39 10.56 -14.14
N ARG A 539 28.55 9.57 -13.84
CA ARG A 539 28.97 8.26 -13.30
C ARG A 539 28.31 7.10 -14.04
N GLY A 540 28.72 5.87 -13.74
CA GLY A 540 28.09 4.63 -14.23
C GLY A 540 28.55 4.12 -15.59
N GLY A 541 28.95 5.01 -16.50
CA GLY A 541 29.21 4.63 -17.90
C GLY A 541 27.93 4.17 -18.61
N SER A 542 28.03 3.78 -19.87
CA SER A 542 26.86 3.47 -20.70
C SER A 542 27.10 2.26 -21.60
N ASN A 543 26.06 1.82 -22.32
CA ASN A 543 26.17 0.78 -23.36
C ASN A 543 27.11 1.15 -24.53
N HIS A 544 27.72 2.33 -24.55
CA HIS A 544 28.75 2.73 -25.52
C HIS A 544 30.17 2.49 -25.00
N ASN A 545 30.32 2.17 -23.73
CA ASN A 545 31.60 1.81 -23.12
C ASN A 545 31.87 0.32 -23.26
N THR A 546 33.14 -0.07 -23.38
CA THR A 546 33.51 -1.48 -23.32
C THR A 546 33.36 -2.00 -21.89
N ALA A 547 33.25 -3.32 -21.71
CA ALA A 547 33.19 -3.92 -20.37
C ALA A 547 34.46 -3.60 -19.53
N GLU A 548 35.61 -3.41 -20.19
CA GLU A 548 36.87 -3.00 -19.55
C GLU A 548 36.85 -1.52 -19.12
N ASP A 549 36.02 -0.70 -19.76
CA ASP A 549 35.87 0.72 -19.45
C ASP A 549 34.86 1.02 -18.34
N LEU A 550 34.01 0.05 -17.98
CA LEU A 550 32.98 0.17 -16.96
C LEU A 550 33.56 -0.11 -15.57
N ASP A 551 33.75 0.96 -14.81
CA ASP A 551 34.21 0.88 -13.43
C ASP A 551 33.36 1.76 -12.52
N VAL A 552 32.96 1.21 -11.38
CA VAL A 552 32.20 1.94 -10.36
C VAL A 552 32.95 3.17 -9.87
N ALA A 553 34.28 3.22 -9.88
CA ALA A 553 35.08 4.39 -9.49
C ALA A 553 35.20 5.45 -10.61
N ARG A 554 34.90 5.10 -11.87
CA ARG A 554 35.19 5.97 -13.02
C ARG A 554 34.29 7.20 -13.06
N ARG A 555 34.90 8.37 -13.11
CA ARG A 555 34.23 9.67 -13.23
C ARG A 555 34.44 10.25 -14.61
N SER A 556 33.41 10.88 -15.15
CA SER A 556 33.45 11.59 -16.44
C SER A 556 33.01 13.03 -16.23
N ALA A 557 33.43 13.92 -17.13
CA ALA A 557 33.08 15.34 -17.14
C ALA A 557 32.11 15.63 -18.29
N SER A 558 31.06 16.40 -18.05
CA SER A 558 30.15 16.80 -19.12
C SER A 558 29.53 18.20 -18.91
N PRO A 559 29.38 19.00 -19.98
CA PRO A 559 28.65 20.26 -19.92
C PRO A 559 27.19 20.05 -19.50
N PRO A 560 26.62 20.85 -18.59
CA PRO A 560 25.27 20.63 -18.05
C PRO A 560 24.17 20.75 -19.10
N ASP A 561 24.39 21.47 -20.20
CA ASP A 561 23.46 21.62 -21.32
C ASP A 561 23.50 20.45 -22.33
N SER A 562 24.45 19.52 -22.16
CA SER A 562 24.64 18.36 -23.03
C SER A 562 23.44 17.41 -22.99
N ARG A 563 22.94 17.03 -24.17
CA ARG A 563 21.78 16.14 -24.37
C ARG A 563 22.15 14.97 -25.28
N VAL A 564 22.60 13.86 -24.69
CA VAL A 564 23.08 12.68 -25.41
C VAL A 564 22.19 11.45 -25.14
N ARG A 565 22.12 10.52 -26.10
CA ARG A 565 21.21 9.36 -26.04
C ARG A 565 21.63 8.25 -25.07
N TRP A 566 22.81 8.37 -24.47
CA TRP A 566 23.36 7.40 -23.53
C TRP A 566 23.46 7.96 -22.10
N ARG A 567 22.84 9.11 -21.84
CA ARG A 567 22.88 9.76 -20.52
C ARG A 567 21.49 10.00 -19.96
N GLY A 568 21.27 9.47 -18.77
CA GLY A 568 20.09 9.66 -17.94
C GLY A 568 20.48 10.13 -16.55
N PHE A 569 19.70 9.73 -15.54
CA PHE A 569 19.98 10.07 -14.14
C PHE A 569 19.19 9.17 -13.17
N ARG A 570 19.63 9.16 -11.92
CA ARG A 570 18.89 8.67 -10.75
C ARG A 570 18.58 9.82 -9.81
N VAL A 571 17.58 9.60 -8.97
CA VAL A 571 17.25 10.52 -7.88
C VAL A 571 17.78 9.99 -6.55
N ALA A 572 18.33 10.89 -5.74
CA ALA A 572 18.55 10.69 -4.33
C ALA A 572 17.39 11.28 -3.54
N LEU A 573 17.01 10.61 -2.45
CA LEU A 573 15.97 11.06 -1.52
C LEU A 573 16.60 11.23 -0.14
N ALA A 574 16.55 12.46 0.38
CA ALA A 574 16.97 12.77 1.74
C ALA A 574 15.94 12.25 2.76
N LEU A 575 16.41 11.71 3.87
CA LEU A 575 15.56 11.15 4.93
C LEU A 575 15.07 12.19 5.95
N GLU A 576 15.65 13.40 5.94
CA GLU A 576 15.25 14.52 6.79
C GLU A 576 15.31 15.84 6.00
N LYS A 577 14.49 16.84 6.38
CA LYS A 577 14.66 18.22 5.89
C LYS A 577 15.91 18.78 6.54
N GLU A 578 17.00 18.93 5.78
CA GLU A 578 18.13 19.75 6.20
C GLU A 578 17.59 21.15 6.56
N LYS A 579 17.75 21.56 7.82
CA LYS A 579 17.49 22.95 8.21
C LYS A 579 18.48 23.82 7.44
N PRO A 580 18.05 24.92 6.80
CA PRO A 580 19.00 25.91 6.33
C PRO A 580 19.76 26.43 7.56
N GLU A 581 21.08 26.32 7.54
CA GLU A 581 21.94 27.00 8.51
C GLU A 581 21.63 28.51 8.44
N LYS A 582 21.35 29.09 9.60
CA LYS A 582 21.08 30.52 9.77
C LYS A 582 22.35 31.27 10.11
#